data_AF-A0A835X1I0-F1
#
_entry.id   AF-A0A835X1I0-F1
#
_cell.length_a   1.000
_cell.length_b   1.000
_cell.length_c   1.000
_cell.angle_alpha   90.00
_cell.angle_beta   90.00
_cell.angle_gamma   90.00
#
_symmetry.space_group_name_H-M   'P 1'
#
loop_
_entity.id
_entity.type
_entity.pdbx_description
1 polymer ?
#
loop_
_entity_poly.entity_id
_entity_poly.type
_entity_poly.pdbx_seq_one_letter_code
_entity_poly.pdbx_strand_id
1 'polypeptide(L)' 'MEGWIIAGVAIALVLIGLVGQGFEMRKIRTTIYKDEDFGTPNIFTNKRNFKWYVLIGAGLILWYVTGGYPQ' A
#
# COMPACT_ATOMS: atom_id res chain seq x y z
N MET A 1 4.70 23.97 -8.48
CA MET A 1 3.61 23.00 -8.66
C MET A 1 2.53 23.35 -7.66
N GLU A 2 1.28 23.49 -8.07
CA GLU A 2 0.17 23.82 -7.18
C GLU A 2 0.04 22.76 -6.08
N GLY A 3 -0.16 23.14 -4.81
CA GLY A 3 -0.18 22.21 -3.68
C GLY A 3 -1.21 21.08 -3.81
N TRP A 4 -2.31 21.35 -4.51
CA TRP A 4 -3.36 20.38 -4.84
C TRP A 4 -2.87 19.21 -5.70
N ILE A 5 -1.87 19.45 -6.56
CA ILE A 5 -1.28 18.38 -7.39
C ILE A 5 -0.51 17.40 -6.51
N ILE A 6 0.24 17.91 -5.52
CA ILE A 6 1.03 17.05 -4.63
C ILE A 6 0.11 16.24 -3.71
N ALA A 7 -0.96 16.86 -3.20
CA ALA A 7 -1.98 16.15 -2.44
C ALA A 7 -2.66 15.05 -3.28
N GLY A 8 -3.01 15.34 -4.54
CA GLY A 8 -3.56 14.36 -5.47
C GLY A 8 -2.62 13.19 -5.75
N VAL A 9 -1.33 13.47 -5.96
CA VAL A 9 -0.30 12.44 -6.15
C VAL A 9 -0.14 11.59 -4.88
N ALA A 10 -0.12 12.21 -3.71
CA ALA A 10 -0.01 11.50 -2.44
C ALA A 10 -1.17 10.53 -2.21
N ILE A 11 -2.40 10.96 -2.50
CA ILE A 11 -3.59 10.10 -2.45
C ILE A 11 -3.48 8.95 -3.47
N ALA A 12 -3.06 9.25 -4.70
CA ALA A 12 -2.88 8.22 -5.74
C ALA A 12 -1.87 7.15 -5.31
N LEU A 13 -0.76 7.53 -4.67
CA LEU A 13 0.23 6.59 -4.12
C LEU A 13 -0.39 5.67 -3.06
N VAL A 14 -1.18 6.22 -2.14
CA VAL A 14 -1.87 5.42 -1.11
C VAL A 14 -2.87 4.45 -1.74
N LEU A 15 -3.68 4.91 -2.70
CA LEU A 15 -4.68 4.07 -3.38
C LEU A 15 -4.02 2.93 -4.16
N ILE A 16 -2.98 3.23 -4.94
CA ILE A 16 -2.20 2.20 -5.67
C ILE A 16 -1.58 1.22 -4.67
N GLY A 17 -1.05 1.74 -3.56
CA GLY A 17 -0.50 0.95 -2.47
C GLY A 17 -1.50 -0.06 -1.93
N LEU A 18 -2.69 0.39 -1.53
CA LEU A 18 -3.75 -0.45 -0.97
C LEU A 18 -4.29 -1.47 -1.98
N VAL A 19 -4.55 -1.04 -3.21
CA VAL A 19 -5.07 -1.93 -4.27
C VAL A 19 -4.05 -3.01 -4.62
N GLY A 20 -2.80 -2.60 -4.87
CA GLY A 20 -1.70 -3.52 -5.16
C GLY A 20 -1.45 -4.51 -4.02
N GLN A 21 -1.52 -4.04 -2.78
CA GLN A 21 -1.46 -4.87 -1.59
C GLN A 21 -2.54 -5.96 -1.59
N GLY A 22 -3.80 -5.58 -1.87
CA GLY A 22 -4.92 -6.53 -1.96
C GLY A 22 -4.71 -7.61 -3.03
N PHE A 23 -4.21 -7.24 -4.21
CA PHE A 23 -3.87 -8.20 -5.27
C PHE A 23 -2.73 -9.14 -4.87
N GLU A 24 -1.69 -8.64 -4.22
CA GLU A 24 -0.57 -9.46 -3.77
C GLU A 24 -1.00 -10.42 -2.65
N MET A 25 -1.84 -9.97 -1.71
CA MET A 25 -2.46 -10.85 -0.71
C MET A 25 -3.29 -11.96 -1.35
N ARG A 26 -4.07 -11.65 -2.39
CA ARG A 26 -4.82 -12.66 -3.16
C ARG A 26 -3.87 -13.68 -3.78
N LYS A 27 -2.76 -13.23 -4.38
CA LYS A 27 -1.75 -14.09 -4.99
C LYS A 27 -1.03 -14.97 -3.96
N ILE A 28 -0.70 -14.42 -2.78
CA ILE A 28 -0.11 -15.18 -1.68
C ILE A 28 -1.08 -16.28 -1.24
N ARG A 29 -2.36 -15.96 -1.04
CA ARG A 29 -3.38 -16.98 -0.69
C ARG A 29 -3.43 -18.09 -1.73
N THR A 30 -3.58 -17.77 -3.01
CA THR A 30 -3.64 -18.82 -4.04
C THR A 30 -2.36 -19.64 -4.17
N THR A 31 -1.20 -19.12 -3.77
CA THR A 31 0.06 -19.87 -3.72
C THR A 31 0.10 -20.79 -2.50
N ILE A 32 -0.27 -20.30 -1.31
CA ILE A 32 -0.18 -21.07 -0.06
C ILE A 32 -1.26 -22.15 0.03
N TYR A 33 -2.44 -21.94 -0.57
CA TYR A 33 -3.49 -22.97 -0.65
C TYR A 33 -3.04 -24.24 -1.42
N LYS A 34 -1.93 -24.20 -2.18
CA LYS A 34 -1.31 -25.41 -2.75
C LYS A 34 -0.46 -26.20 -1.76
N ASP A 35 0.00 -25.57 -0.68
CA ASP A 35 0.95 -26.11 0.30
C ASP A 35 0.33 -26.24 1.72
N GLU A 36 -0.99 -26.39 1.83
CA GLU A 36 -1.76 -26.71 3.06
C GLU A 36 -1.76 -25.68 4.23
N ASP A 37 -1.16 -24.50 4.11
CA ASP A 37 -1.10 -23.55 5.24
C ASP A 37 -2.22 -22.47 5.19
N PHE A 38 -3.38 -22.77 5.78
CA PHE A 38 -4.52 -21.86 5.80
C PHE A 38 -4.30 -20.66 6.72
N GLY A 39 -4.19 -19.46 6.13
CA GLY A 39 -4.54 -18.21 6.82
C GLY A 39 -3.59 -17.74 7.92
N THR A 40 -2.31 -18.12 7.86
CA THR A 40 -1.31 -17.66 8.84
C THR A 40 -1.18 -16.12 8.80
N PRO A 41 -1.02 -15.44 9.97
CA PRO A 41 -0.74 -13.99 10.07
C PRO A 41 0.37 -13.48 9.14
N ASN A 42 1.20 -14.41 8.66
CA ASN A 42 2.29 -14.20 7.73
C ASN A 42 1.90 -13.58 6.38
N ILE A 43 0.62 -13.57 5.99
CA ILE A 43 0.19 -12.93 4.72
C ILE A 43 0.43 -11.41 4.76
N PHE A 44 0.15 -10.77 5.90
CA PHE A 44 0.35 -9.33 6.07
C PHE A 44 1.83 -8.99 6.18
N THR A 45 2.62 -9.81 6.88
CA THR A 45 4.07 -9.61 7.06
C THR A 45 4.92 -10.20 5.93
N ASN A 46 4.29 -10.75 4.88
CA ASN A 46 4.99 -11.35 3.76
C ASN A 46 5.88 -10.33 3.05
N LYS A 47 7.13 -10.69 2.72
CA LYS A 47 8.08 -9.80 2.03
C LYS A 47 7.54 -9.27 0.69
N ARG A 48 6.66 -10.02 0.01
CA ARG A 48 5.98 -9.55 -1.22
C ARG A 48 5.08 -8.34 -0.98
N ASN A 49 4.56 -8.21 0.24
CA ASN A 49 3.68 -7.12 0.66
C ASN A 49 4.46 -5.85 1.09
N PHE A 50 5.74 -5.99 1.42
CA PHE A 50 6.60 -4.89 1.90
C PHE A 50 6.63 -3.68 0.96
N LYS A 51 6.76 -3.92 -0.35
CA LYS A 51 6.78 -2.85 -1.37
C LYS A 51 5.52 -1.98 -1.33
N TRP A 52 4.37 -2.58 -1.04
CA TRP A 52 3.10 -1.86 -0.96
C TRP A 52 3.01 -1.01 0.31
N TYR A 53 3.52 -1.50 1.44
CA TYR A 53 3.62 -0.69 2.67
C TYR A 53 4.55 0.51 2.51
N VAL A 54 5.67 0.34 1.79
CA VAL A 54 6.58 1.45 1.47
C VAL A 54 5.85 2.50 0.64
N LEU A 55 5.05 2.08 -0.35
CA LEU A 55 4.29 3.01 -1.20
C LEU A 55 3.20 3.76 -0.42
N ILE A 56 2.47 3.04 0.44
CA ILE A 56 1.45 3.64 1.33
C ILE A 56 2.11 4.63 2.28
N GLY A 57 3.20 4.23 2.94
CA GLY A 57 3.95 5.09 3.87
C GLY A 57 4.50 6.33 3.18
N ALA A 58 5.07 6.18 1.97
CA ALA A 58 5.56 7.31 1.18
C ALA A 58 4.42 8.29 0.81
N GLY A 59 3.25 7.78 0.42
CA GLY A 59 2.08 8.60 0.13
C GLY A 59 1.59 9.37 1.38
N LEU A 60 1.52 8.70 2.53
CA LEU A 60 1.11 9.35 3.79
C LEU A 60 2.12 10.40 4.26
N ILE A 61 3.43 10.12 4.19
CA ILE A 61 4.48 11.08 4.53
C ILE A 61 4.43 12.28 3.58
N LEU A 62 4.29 12.04 2.27
CA LEU A 62 4.19 13.09 1.27
C LEU A 62 2.99 14.00 1.58
N TRP A 63 1.81 13.42 1.82
CA TRP A 63 0.60 14.17 2.17
C TRP A 63 0.78 15.01 3.45
N TYR A 64 1.39 14.43 4.48
CA TYR A 64 1.62 15.10 5.76
C TYR A 64 2.58 16.28 5.63
N VAL A 65 3.73 16.08 4.98
CA VAL A 65 4.79 17.09 4.84
C VAL A 65 4.34 18.24 3.94
N THR A 66 3.52 17.98 2.93
CA THR A 66 3.02 19.03 2.03
C THR A 66 1.84 19.79 2.60
N GLY A 67 1.43 19.48 3.84
CA GLY A 67 0.31 20.11 4.50
C GLY A 67 -0.97 19.90 3.72
N GLY A 68 -1.46 18.65 3.64
CA GLY A 68 -2.76 18.29 3.03
C GLY A 68 -4.00 18.99 3.64
N TYR A 69 -3.78 20.04 4.42
CA TYR A 69 -4.73 21.03 4.85
C TYR A 69 -4.71 22.21 3.85
N PRO A 70 -5.87 22.69 3.38
CA PRO A 70 -5.90 23.98 2.70
C PRO A 70 -5.27 25.04 3.62
N GLN A 71 -4.26 25.74 3.12
CA GLN A 71 -3.63 26.89 3.79
C GLN A 71 -4.55 28.10 3.71
#